data_AF-A0A113PCS1-F1
#
_entry.id   AF-A0A113PCS1-F1
#
_cell.length_a   1.000
_cell.length_b   1.000
_cell.length_c   1.000
_cell.angle_alpha   90.00
_cell.angle_beta   90.00
_cell.angle_gamma   90.00
#
_symmetry.space_group_name_H-M   'P 1'
#
loop_
_entity.id
_entity.type
_entity.pdbx_description
1 polymer ?
#
loop_
_entity_poly.entity_id
_entity_poly.type
_entity_poly.pdbx_seq_one_letter_code
_entity_poly.pdbx_strand_id
1 'polypeptide(L)'
;MILNTLKCIVNKGDTSIFNKKISIFEIKIRCMKNKRRGLKEQPRKKPLDIEKKIRNPDKYEEKMHFDNLSKGELYLPESCKGKKLAMLCNRLYYFDINDEELLERYAQRAIVIANNMSTKEMSLILNTMRKFNHKNVNLLETFAKYIPSKLHKSVP
;
A
#
# COMPACT_ATOMS: atom_id res chain seq x y z
N MET A 1 79.87 -18.03 12.54
CA MET A 1 79.33 -18.23 13.91
C MET A 1 77.89 -17.75 13.92
N ILE A 2 77.07 -18.40 14.75
CA ILE A 2 75.68 -18.11 15.14
C ILE A 2 74.66 -19.11 14.57
N LEU A 3 74.51 -20.20 15.35
CA LEU A 3 73.30 -20.96 15.71
C LEU A 3 72.40 -21.52 14.60
N ASN A 4 71.91 -22.76 14.63
CA ASN A 4 72.19 -23.96 15.41
C ASN A 4 71.35 -25.07 14.78
N THR A 5 72.03 -26.10 14.28
CA THR A 5 71.69 -27.51 14.49
C THR A 5 70.23 -27.97 14.31
N LEU A 6 70.01 -28.50 13.10
CA LEU A 6 69.25 -29.73 12.86
C LEU A 6 69.29 -30.69 14.06
N LYS A 7 68.14 -30.97 14.67
CA LYS A 7 67.93 -32.20 15.43
C LYS A 7 66.56 -32.80 15.15
N CYS A 8 66.65 -33.98 14.54
CA CYS A 8 65.76 -35.13 14.72
C CYS A 8 64.45 -35.15 13.93
N ILE A 9 64.61 -35.34 12.62
CA ILE A 9 63.82 -36.30 11.86
C ILE A 9 64.24 -37.70 12.31
N VAL A 10 63.37 -38.46 12.99
CA VAL A 10 63.36 -39.93 12.90
C VAL A 10 61.92 -40.44 13.10
N ASN A 11 61.30 -40.73 11.95
CA ASN A 11 60.56 -41.94 11.61
C ASN A 11 59.50 -42.48 12.57
N LYS A 12 58.30 -42.71 12.02
CA LYS A 12 57.81 -44.08 11.73
C LYS A 12 56.41 -44.07 11.11
N GLY A 13 56.29 -44.79 10.00
CA GLY A 13 55.21 -45.76 9.82
C GLY A 13 53.95 -45.26 9.11
N ASP A 14 53.87 -45.63 7.83
CA ASP A 14 52.67 -45.57 7.00
C ASP A 14 51.51 -46.43 7.52
N THR A 15 50.35 -46.13 6.91
CA THR A 15 49.14 -46.93 6.75
C THR A 15 48.04 -46.75 7.80
N SER A 16 46.89 -46.26 7.30
CA SER A 16 45.64 -47.05 7.22
C SER A 16 44.37 -46.25 7.57
N ILE A 17 43.41 -46.37 6.64
CA ILE A 17 41.96 -46.38 6.83
C ILE A 17 41.21 -45.04 6.78
N PHE A 18 40.65 -44.85 5.57
CA PHE A 18 39.40 -44.17 5.25
C PHE A 18 38.35 -44.12 6.38
N ASN A 19 37.56 -43.03 6.33
CA ASN A 19 36.28 -42.79 7.00
C ASN A 19 36.34 -42.13 8.39
N LYS A 20 36.22 -40.79 8.38
CA LYS A 20 35.25 -40.13 9.27
C LYS A 20 34.67 -38.90 8.59
N LYS A 21 33.34 -38.95 8.47
CA LYS A 21 32.42 -37.96 7.91
C LYS A 21 32.72 -36.57 8.50
N ILE A 22 33.11 -35.62 7.66
CA ILE A 22 33.09 -34.20 8.03
C ILE A 22 31.62 -33.85 8.27
N SER A 23 31.30 -33.52 9.51
CA SER A 23 29.92 -33.21 9.90
C SER A 23 29.47 -31.94 9.19
N ILE A 24 28.23 -31.94 8.71
CA ILE A 24 27.57 -30.81 8.05
C ILE A 24 27.49 -29.57 8.98
N PHE A 25 27.85 -29.70 10.26
CA PHE A 25 27.80 -28.65 11.28
C PHE A 25 29.07 -27.78 11.38
N GLU A 26 30.14 -28.04 10.61
CA GLU A 26 31.31 -27.14 10.55
C GLU A 26 31.22 -26.11 9.41
N ILE A 27 30.01 -25.69 9.05
CA ILE A 27 29.85 -24.49 8.22
C ILE A 27 30.08 -23.28 9.13
N LYS A 28 31.29 -22.72 9.06
CA LYS A 28 31.58 -21.36 9.56
C LYS A 28 30.54 -20.40 8.97
N ILE A 29 29.54 -20.05 9.79
CA ILE A 29 28.57 -19.00 9.45
C ILE A 29 29.37 -17.70 9.41
N ARG A 30 29.79 -17.29 8.22
CA ARG A 30 30.14 -15.89 7.98
C ARG A 30 28.85 -15.12 8.23
N CYS A 31 28.77 -14.43 9.36
CA CYS A 31 27.69 -13.51 9.69
C CYS A 31 27.71 -12.36 8.66
N MET A 32 27.13 -12.58 7.48
CA MET A 32 26.82 -11.51 6.56
C MET A 32 25.80 -10.61 7.24
N LYS A 33 26.28 -9.52 7.84
CA LYS A 33 25.46 -8.39 8.24
C LYS A 33 24.78 -7.87 6.98
N ASN A 34 23.60 -8.39 6.69
CA ASN A 34 22.72 -7.81 5.70
C ASN A 34 22.42 -6.39 6.18
N LYS A 35 23.15 -5.40 5.66
CA LYS A 35 22.71 -4.00 5.64
C LYS A 35 21.46 -3.94 4.74
N ARG A 36 20.35 -4.51 5.22
CA ARG A 36 19.03 -4.27 4.65
C ARG A 36 18.83 -2.76 4.76
N ARG A 37 18.91 -2.09 3.62
CA ARG A 37 18.56 -0.69 3.45
C ARG A 37 17.25 -0.47 4.20
N GLY A 38 17.27 0.44 5.18
CA GLY A 38 16.13 0.72 6.02
C GLY A 38 14.95 1.17 5.18
N LEU A 39 14.04 0.25 4.88
CA LEU A 39 12.64 0.59 4.76
C LEU A 39 12.27 1.12 6.15
N LYS A 40 12.13 2.44 6.29
CA LYS A 40 11.51 3.04 7.47
C LYS A 40 10.27 2.21 7.76
N GLU A 41 10.21 1.59 8.94
CA GLU A 41 8.98 0.94 9.39
C GLU A 41 7.88 1.97 9.22
N GLN A 42 6.93 1.69 8.32
CA GLN A 42 5.74 2.50 8.20
C GLN A 42 5.10 2.52 9.60
N PRO A 43 4.69 3.68 10.14
CA PRO A 43 4.06 3.72 11.45
C PRO A 43 2.88 2.74 11.42
N ARG A 44 2.93 1.73 12.29
CA ARG A 44 1.83 0.77 12.42
C ARG A 44 0.58 1.60 12.68
N LYS A 45 -0.44 1.46 11.82
CA LYS A 45 -1.75 2.04 12.11
C LYS A 45 -2.15 1.49 13.46
N LYS A 46 -2.38 2.36 14.45
CA LYS A 46 -2.90 1.93 15.75
C LYS A 46 -4.12 1.04 15.46
N PRO A 47 -4.21 -0.17 16.04
CA PRO A 47 -5.42 -0.95 15.92
C PRO A 47 -6.59 -0.04 16.31
N LEU A 48 -7.69 -0.09 15.55
CA LEU A 48 -8.91 0.60 15.95
C LEU A 48 -9.16 0.20 17.42
N ASP A 49 -9.35 1.18 18.30
CA ASP A 49 -9.65 0.91 19.71
C ASP A 49 -11.06 0.30 19.79
N ILE A 50 -11.17 -0.99 19.48
CA ILE A 50 -12.42 -1.76 19.48
C ILE A 50 -13.08 -1.65 20.86
N GLU A 51 -12.28 -1.61 21.92
CA GLU A 51 -12.73 -1.39 23.30
C GLU A 51 -13.50 -0.08 23.48
N LYS A 52 -13.08 1.01 22.82
CA LYS A 52 -13.77 2.30 22.90
C LYS A 52 -15.11 2.27 22.16
N LYS A 53 -15.17 1.55 21.04
CA LYS A 53 -16.42 1.34 20.27
C LYS A 53 -17.43 0.51 21.04
N ILE A 54 -16.97 -0.52 21.77
CA ILE A 54 -17.84 -1.38 22.58
C ILE A 54 -18.31 -0.66 23.86
N ARG A 55 -17.43 0.12 24.51
CA ARG A 55 -17.73 0.78 25.78
C ARG A 55 -18.81 1.86 25.67
N ASN A 56 -18.83 2.63 24.58
CA ASN A 56 -19.88 3.63 24.31
C ASN A 56 -20.02 3.79 22.79
N PRO A 57 -20.91 3.03 22.12
CA PRO A 57 -21.10 3.11 20.67
C PRO A 57 -21.55 4.51 20.23
N ASP A 58 -22.50 5.12 20.92
CA ASP A 58 -23.05 6.43 20.54
C ASP A 58 -22.01 7.55 20.59
N LYS A 59 -21.23 7.65 21.69
CA LYS A 59 -20.12 8.61 21.82
C LYS A 59 -18.98 8.37 20.83
N TYR A 60 -18.81 7.13 20.38
CA TYR A 60 -17.82 6.81 19.35
C TYR A 60 -18.29 7.31 17.98
N GLU A 61 -19.58 7.16 17.67
CA GLU A 61 -20.20 7.70 16.45
C GLU A 61 -20.27 9.23 16.46
N GLU A 62 -20.52 9.86 17.60
CA GLU A 62 -20.44 11.33 17.75
C GLU A 62 -19.00 11.85 17.55
N LYS A 63 -17.98 11.15 18.05
CA LYS A 63 -16.58 11.53 17.78
C LYS A 63 -16.14 11.27 16.35
N MET A 64 -16.88 10.45 15.61
CA MET A 64 -16.73 10.31 14.16
C MET A 64 -17.36 11.49 13.41
N HIS A 65 -17.99 12.48 14.08
CA HIS A 65 -18.48 13.67 13.43
C HIS A 65 -17.37 14.32 12.61
N PHE A 66 -17.57 14.17 11.30
CA PHE A 66 -16.76 14.74 10.24
C PHE A 66 -16.57 16.23 10.49
N ASP A 67 -15.33 16.71 10.35
CA ASP A 67 -15.04 18.14 10.37
C ASP A 67 -16.04 18.86 9.47
N ASN A 68 -16.73 19.89 9.96
CA ASN A 68 -17.54 20.77 9.10
C ASN A 68 -16.69 21.35 7.95
N LEU A 69 -15.37 21.40 8.13
CA LEU A 69 -14.37 21.66 7.09
C LEU A 69 -14.51 20.71 5.88
N SER A 70 -14.79 19.43 6.13
CA SER A 70 -14.99 18.41 5.09
C SER A 70 -16.32 18.53 4.33
N LYS A 71 -17.34 19.17 4.93
CA LYS A 71 -18.58 19.54 4.22
C LYS A 71 -18.33 20.69 3.26
N GLY A 72 -17.55 21.70 3.65
CA GLY A 72 -17.18 22.81 2.77
C GLY A 72 -16.37 22.35 1.55
N GLU A 73 -15.40 21.45 1.75
CA GLU A 73 -14.61 20.86 0.66
C GLU A 73 -15.44 20.00 -0.31
N LEU A 74 -16.61 19.51 0.13
CA LEU A 74 -17.46 18.64 -0.68
C LEU A 74 -18.04 19.37 -1.90
N TYR A 75 -18.27 20.68 -1.80
CA TYR A 75 -18.90 21.49 -2.85
C TYR A 75 -17.91 22.11 -3.86
N LEU A 76 -16.61 21.82 -3.69
CA LEU A 76 -15.52 22.38 -4.50
C LEU A 76 -14.63 21.29 -5.12
N PRO A 77 -15.17 20.44 -6.01
CA PRO A 77 -14.42 19.35 -6.63
C PRO A 77 -13.30 19.83 -7.57
N GLU A 78 -13.34 21.06 -8.07
CA GLU A 78 -12.51 21.57 -9.17
C GLU A 78 -11.01 21.54 -8.87
N SER A 79 -10.64 21.70 -7.59
CA SER A 79 -9.24 21.69 -7.14
C SER A 79 -8.72 20.29 -6.78
N CYS A 80 -9.59 19.27 -6.72
CA CYS A 80 -9.24 17.98 -6.14
C CYS A 80 -8.33 17.14 -7.04
N LYS A 81 -7.42 16.38 -6.41
CA LYS A 81 -6.62 15.31 -7.05
C LYS A 81 -7.40 13.98 -7.03
N GLY A 82 -7.02 13.03 -7.89
CA GLY A 82 -7.75 11.77 -8.11
C GLY A 82 -8.20 11.06 -6.82
N LYS A 83 -7.26 10.80 -5.91
CA LYS A 83 -7.57 10.15 -4.62
C LYS A 83 -8.56 10.92 -3.76
N LYS A 84 -8.39 12.24 -3.63
CA LYS A 84 -9.29 13.09 -2.83
C LYS A 84 -10.66 13.19 -3.49
N LEU A 85 -10.71 13.37 -4.81
CA LEU A 85 -11.94 13.42 -5.58
C LEU A 85 -12.76 12.13 -5.41
N ALA A 86 -12.14 10.96 -5.57
CA ALA A 86 -12.82 9.68 -5.40
C ALA A 86 -13.34 9.47 -3.96
N MET A 87 -12.57 9.91 -2.95
CA MET A 87 -13.02 9.87 -1.56
C MET A 87 -14.21 10.79 -1.30
N LEU A 88 -14.15 12.04 -1.77
CA LEU A 88 -15.24 13.00 -1.62
C LEU A 88 -16.49 12.55 -2.38
N CYS A 89 -16.33 11.99 -3.59
CA CYS A 89 -17.43 11.44 -4.36
C CYS A 89 -18.11 10.27 -3.62
N ASN A 90 -17.35 9.39 -2.97
CA ASN A 90 -17.92 8.33 -2.13
C ASN A 90 -18.60 8.87 -0.86
N ARG A 91 -18.16 10.03 -0.35
CA ARG A 91 -18.82 10.72 0.77
C ARG A 91 -20.15 11.35 0.35
N LEU A 92 -20.30 11.83 -0.90
CA LEU A 92 -21.60 12.29 -1.40
C LEU A 92 -22.66 11.23 -1.15
N TYR A 93 -22.36 9.98 -1.51
CA TYR A 93 -23.25 8.84 -1.26
C TYR A 93 -23.47 8.56 0.22
N TYR A 94 -22.43 8.63 1.06
CA TYR A 94 -22.58 8.40 2.49
C TYR A 94 -23.52 9.42 3.16
N PHE A 95 -23.50 10.67 2.69
CA PHE A 95 -24.36 11.74 3.19
C PHE A 95 -25.67 11.90 2.41
N ASP A 96 -25.93 11.03 1.44
CA ASP A 96 -27.10 11.07 0.55
C ASP A 96 -27.30 12.44 -0.12
N ILE A 97 -26.20 13.06 -0.56
CA ILE A 97 -26.21 14.35 -1.26
C ILE A 97 -26.38 14.08 -2.76
N ASN A 98 -27.63 14.07 -3.21
CA ASN A 98 -28.02 13.87 -4.59
C ASN A 98 -28.34 15.21 -5.29
N ASP A 99 -27.30 16.02 -5.49
CA ASP A 99 -27.38 17.28 -6.24
C ASP A 99 -26.76 17.06 -7.64
N GLU A 100 -27.59 17.19 -8.68
CA GLU A 100 -27.22 16.92 -10.06
C GLU A 100 -26.10 17.86 -10.56
N GLU A 101 -26.16 19.15 -10.21
CA GLU A 101 -25.12 20.12 -10.61
C GLU A 101 -23.79 19.81 -9.94
N LEU A 102 -23.84 19.38 -8.67
CA LEU A 102 -22.65 18.97 -7.96
C LEU A 102 -22.05 17.71 -8.57
N LEU A 103 -22.86 16.68 -8.81
CA LEU A 103 -22.43 15.43 -9.45
C LEU A 103 -21.81 15.68 -10.83
N GLU A 104 -22.36 16.62 -11.60
CA GLU A 104 -21.82 17.00 -12.88
C GLU A 104 -20.43 17.64 -12.76
N ARG A 105 -20.21 18.54 -11.78
CA ARG A 105 -18.88 19.12 -11.51
C ARG A 105 -17.86 18.07 -11.07
N TYR A 106 -18.28 17.07 -10.29
CA TYR A 106 -17.44 15.92 -9.95
C TYR A 106 -17.07 15.10 -11.20
N ALA A 107 -18.01 14.86 -12.11
CA ALA A 107 -17.78 14.15 -13.37
C ALA A 107 -16.81 14.92 -14.27
N GLN A 108 -17.04 16.22 -14.48
CA GLN A 108 -16.17 17.10 -15.25
C GLN A 108 -14.74 17.10 -14.70
N ARG A 109 -14.59 17.20 -13.38
CA ARG A 109 -13.25 17.12 -12.77
C ARG A 109 -12.60 15.77 -13.02
N ALA A 110 -13.34 14.68 -12.87
CA ALA A 110 -12.84 13.32 -13.07
C ALA A 110 -12.35 13.10 -14.52
N ILE A 111 -13.04 13.67 -15.50
CA ILE A 111 -12.63 13.66 -16.92
C ILE A 111 -11.25 14.29 -17.08
N VAL A 112 -11.04 15.50 -16.53
CA VAL A 112 -9.77 16.24 -16.66
C VAL A 112 -8.59 15.48 -16.07
N ILE A 113 -8.79 14.76 -14.97
CA ILE A 113 -7.71 14.07 -14.25
C ILE A 113 -7.63 12.55 -14.54
N ALA A 114 -8.42 12.03 -15.47
CA ALA A 114 -8.55 10.60 -15.76
C ALA A 114 -7.21 9.91 -16.06
N ASN A 115 -6.28 10.59 -16.72
CA ASN A 115 -4.95 10.06 -16.99
C ASN A 115 -4.17 9.74 -15.70
N ASN A 116 -4.33 10.54 -14.64
CA ASN A 116 -3.59 10.39 -13.39
C ASN A 116 -4.31 9.50 -12.35
N MET A 117 -5.54 9.05 -12.63
CA MET A 117 -6.29 8.23 -11.70
C MET A 117 -5.94 6.74 -11.80
N SER A 118 -5.98 6.05 -10.66
CA SER A 118 -5.92 4.59 -10.61
C SER A 118 -7.28 3.95 -10.93
N THR A 119 -7.30 2.67 -11.29
CA THR A 119 -8.54 1.92 -11.55
C THR A 119 -9.46 1.88 -10.33
N LYS A 120 -8.89 1.86 -9.12
CA LYS A 120 -9.65 1.93 -7.85
C LYS A 120 -10.34 3.28 -7.64
N GLU A 121 -9.71 4.38 -8.04
CA GLU A 121 -10.31 5.71 -7.94
C GLU A 121 -11.45 5.85 -8.96
N MET A 122 -11.22 5.39 -10.19
CA MET A 122 -12.23 5.36 -11.24
C MET A 122 -13.44 4.52 -10.83
N SER A 123 -13.23 3.35 -10.23
CA SER A 123 -14.34 2.48 -9.80
C SER A 123 -15.18 3.09 -8.69
N LEU A 124 -14.57 3.81 -7.75
CA LEU A 124 -15.31 4.54 -6.71
C LEU A 124 -16.22 5.61 -7.31
N ILE A 125 -15.72 6.40 -8.25
CA ILE A 125 -16.51 7.44 -8.93
C ILE A 125 -17.63 6.81 -9.77
N LEU A 126 -17.38 5.74 -10.51
CA LEU A 126 -18.43 5.07 -11.28
C LEU A 126 -19.53 4.49 -10.37
N ASN A 127 -19.14 3.93 -9.23
CA ASN A 127 -20.08 3.36 -8.28
C ASN A 127 -21.00 4.42 -7.67
N THR A 128 -20.48 5.60 -7.36
CA THR A 128 -21.28 6.71 -6.81
C THR A 128 -22.22 7.28 -7.86
N MET A 129 -21.73 7.53 -9.08
CA MET A 129 -22.58 7.98 -10.19
C MET A 129 -23.72 6.99 -10.46
N ARG A 130 -23.42 5.69 -10.46
CA ARG A 130 -24.45 4.63 -10.59
C ARG A 130 -25.48 4.70 -9.48
N LYS A 131 -25.06 4.86 -8.22
CA LYS A 131 -25.96 4.88 -7.05
C LYS A 131 -26.94 6.05 -7.08
N PHE A 132 -26.49 7.20 -7.56
CA PHE A 132 -27.35 8.37 -7.78
C PHE A 132 -28.08 8.36 -9.12
N ASN A 133 -27.91 7.32 -9.94
CA ASN A 133 -28.43 7.23 -11.30
C ASN A 133 -28.01 8.41 -12.21
N HIS A 134 -26.86 9.03 -11.91
CA HIS A 134 -26.30 10.14 -12.69
C HIS A 134 -25.59 9.58 -13.93
N LYS A 135 -26.10 9.92 -15.13
CA LYS A 135 -25.54 9.44 -16.40
C LYS A 135 -24.74 10.55 -17.06
N ASN A 136 -23.42 10.43 -17.01
CA ASN A 136 -22.51 11.31 -17.75
C ASN A 136 -21.78 10.52 -18.85
N VAL A 137 -22.16 10.75 -20.11
CA VAL A 137 -21.61 10.01 -21.27
C VAL A 137 -20.12 10.27 -21.45
N ASN A 138 -19.70 11.54 -21.33
CA ASN A 138 -18.30 11.94 -21.51
C ASN A 138 -17.38 11.28 -20.47
N LEU A 139 -17.85 11.14 -19.23
CA LEU A 139 -17.14 10.44 -18.17
C LEU A 139 -16.96 8.95 -18.51
N LEU A 140 -18.03 8.31 -18.98
CA LEU A 140 -17.99 6.88 -19.33
C LEU A 140 -17.04 6.63 -20.51
N GLU A 141 -17.11 7.45 -21.55
CA GLU A 141 -16.21 7.34 -22.70
C GLU A 141 -14.75 7.54 -22.33
N THR A 142 -14.45 8.55 -21.51
CA THR A 142 -13.07 8.81 -21.08
C THR A 142 -12.55 7.70 -20.20
N PHE A 143 -13.35 7.18 -19.26
CA PHE A 143 -12.95 6.06 -18.43
C PHE A 143 -12.78 4.77 -19.25
N ALA A 144 -13.65 4.52 -20.23
CA ALA A 144 -13.52 3.38 -21.14
C ALA A 144 -12.20 3.41 -21.92
N LYS A 145 -11.67 4.60 -22.26
CA LYS A 145 -10.35 4.75 -22.90
C LYS A 145 -9.20 4.43 -21.95
N TYR A 146 -9.25 4.89 -20.70
CA TYR A 146 -8.13 4.76 -19.76
C TYR A 146 -8.11 3.46 -18.95
N ILE A 147 -9.27 2.90 -18.59
CA ILE A 147 -9.36 1.72 -17.72
C ILE A 147 -8.60 0.51 -18.29
N PRO A 148 -8.81 0.09 -19.57
CA PRO A 148 -8.17 -1.11 -20.11
C PRO A 148 -6.63 -1.07 -20.00
N SER A 149 -6.05 0.11 -20.28
CA SER A 149 -4.61 0.33 -20.18
C SER A 149 -4.05 0.19 -18.76
N LYS A 150 -4.90 0.30 -17.72
CA LYS A 150 -4.50 0.28 -16.31
C LYS A 150 -4.89 -1.00 -15.57
N LEU A 151 -5.70 -1.88 -16.18
CA LEU A 151 -6.20 -3.11 -15.54
C LEU A 151 -5.08 -4.06 -15.12
N HIS A 152 -4.04 -4.21 -15.92
CA HIS A 152 -2.90 -5.09 -15.62
C HIS A 152 -2.15 -4.69 -14.33
N LYS A 153 -2.28 -3.43 -13.88
CA LYS A 153 -1.66 -2.95 -12.63
C LYS A 153 -2.51 -3.21 -11.39
N SER A 154 -3.76 -3.65 -11.58
CA SER A 154 -4.73 -3.84 -10.50
C SER A 154 -5.06 -5.29 -10.18
N VAL A 155 -4.55 -6.24 -10.98
CA VAL A 155 -4.65 -7.68 -10.70
C VAL A 155 -3.36 -8.11 -9.98
N PRO A 156 -3.45 -8.71 -8.78
CA PRO A 156 -2.28 -9.17 -8.02
C PRO A 156 -1.51 -10.29 -8.71
#